data_AF-A0A3D1XV59-F1
#
_entry.id   AF-A0A3D1XV59-F1
#
_cell.length_a   1.000
_cell.length_b   1.000
_cell.length_c   1.000
_cell.angle_alpha   90.00
_cell.angle_beta   90.00
_cell.angle_gamma   90.00
#
_symmetry.space_group_name_H-M   'P 1'
#
loop_
_entity.id
_entity.type
_entity.pdbx_description
1 polymer ?
#
loop_
_entity_poly.entity_id
_entity_poly.type
_entity_poly.pdbx_seq_one_letter_code
_entity_poly.pdbx_strand_id
1 'polypeptide(L)'
;MNKTLVSFLVFVVGLAVFHNAIFPIFTPKEVGWILNRYVYFLSFIAYLIITHFILRLKPPIAMMGLFVWSIGFYFYKFVLYPPIPWTLFITYMVMWSIGTFLYISQDPETFREFRKPIVKAIVGEYKMAQIVLMIALPMLVGWATYQTIYPSFQEPVELRTVHPAPPATTKVHGKTYPLESTNNPFRVDEQDNYKDSFPFLDADKHEYMKYVTEG
;
A
#
# COMPACT_ATOMS: atom_id res chain seq x y z
N MET A 1 32.67 -13.43 -26.94
CA MET A 1 31.72 -13.39 -25.80
C MET A 1 30.40 -12.80 -26.26
N ASN A 2 29.26 -13.40 -25.92
CA ASN A 2 27.94 -12.90 -26.34
C ASN A 2 27.68 -11.51 -25.73
N LYS A 3 27.73 -10.45 -26.54
CA LYS A 3 27.60 -9.06 -26.06
C LYS A 3 26.31 -8.80 -25.27
N THR A 4 25.23 -9.51 -25.59
CA THR A 4 23.97 -9.45 -24.84
C THR A 4 24.14 -9.98 -23.42
N LEU A 5 24.81 -11.13 -23.28
CA LEU A 5 25.10 -11.74 -21.98
C LEU A 5 26.05 -10.86 -21.15
N VAL A 6 27.07 -10.28 -21.80
CA VAL A 6 27.96 -9.32 -21.13
C VAL A 6 27.19 -8.10 -20.63
N SER A 7 26.28 -7.56 -21.44
CA SER A 7 25.45 -6.41 -21.06
C SER A 7 24.57 -6.74 -19.86
N PHE A 8 23.97 -7.93 -19.83
CA PHE A 8 23.22 -8.41 -18.67
C PHE A 8 24.08 -8.49 -17.42
N LEU A 9 25.24 -9.12 -17.51
CA LEU A 9 26.12 -9.32 -16.36
C LEU A 9 26.65 -7.99 -15.83
N VAL A 10 27.07 -7.08 -16.71
CA VAL A 10 27.52 -5.73 -16.30
C VAL A 10 26.42 -5.01 -15.52
N PHE A 11 25.17 -5.10 -15.97
CA PHE A 11 24.05 -4.47 -15.27
C PHE A 11 23.75 -5.15 -13.92
N VAL A 12 23.57 -6.48 -13.90
CA VAL A 12 23.18 -7.22 -12.68
C VAL A 12 24.28 -7.22 -11.64
N VAL A 13 25.51 -7.55 -12.04
CA VAL A 13 26.67 -7.56 -11.14
C VAL A 13 26.99 -6.12 -10.71
N GLY A 14 26.93 -5.17 -11.63
CA GLY A 14 27.09 -3.75 -11.33
C GLY A 14 26.10 -3.29 -10.27
N LEU A 15 24.81 -3.56 -10.47
CA LEU A 15 23.76 -3.21 -9.50
C LEU A 15 24.00 -3.87 -8.15
N ALA A 16 24.37 -5.15 -8.12
CA ALA A 16 24.63 -5.87 -6.88
C ALA A 16 25.84 -5.29 -6.12
N VAL A 17 26.93 -4.99 -6.81
CA VAL A 17 28.13 -4.39 -6.20
C VAL A 17 27.83 -2.98 -5.70
N PHE A 18 27.20 -2.15 -6.54
CA PHE A 18 26.85 -0.79 -6.15
C PHE A 18 25.89 -0.79 -4.96
N HIS A 19 24.85 -1.62 -4.95
CA HIS A 19 23.89 -1.64 -3.86
C HIS A 19 24.44 -2.20 -2.55
N ASN A 20 25.24 -3.27 -2.59
CA ASN A 20 25.69 -3.92 -1.35
C ASN A 20 26.99 -3.33 -0.79
N ALA A 21 27.91 -2.90 -1.65
CA ALA A 21 29.22 -2.39 -1.22
C ALA A 21 29.27 -0.86 -1.18
N ILE A 22 28.77 -0.19 -2.21
CA ILE A 22 28.97 1.26 -2.38
C ILE A 22 27.84 2.07 -1.73
N PHE A 23 26.59 1.64 -1.87
CA PHE A 23 25.43 2.37 -1.36
C PHE A 23 25.51 2.68 0.13
N PRO A 24 25.90 1.74 1.04
CA PRO A 24 26.02 2.04 2.46
C PRO A 24 27.03 3.16 2.78
N ILE A 25 28.09 3.26 1.98
CA ILE A 25 29.13 4.30 2.12
C ILE A 25 28.54 5.68 1.79
N PHE A 26 27.68 5.77 0.79
CA PHE A 26 27.04 7.02 0.35
C PHE A 26 25.74 7.34 1.10
N THR A 27 25.39 6.55 2.11
CA THR A 27 24.29 6.83 3.04
C THR A 27 24.80 7.00 4.48
N PRO A 28 25.70 7.97 4.74
CA PRO A 28 26.14 8.25 6.10
C PRO A 28 25.01 8.79 6.98
N LYS A 29 25.19 8.74 8.29
CA LYS A 29 24.25 9.33 9.27
C LYS A 29 24.09 10.84 9.07
N GLU A 30 25.17 11.52 8.70
CA GLU A 30 25.19 12.95 8.40
C GLU A 30 25.41 13.14 6.90
N VAL A 31 24.44 13.74 6.21
CA VAL A 31 24.47 13.89 4.76
C VAL A 31 25.40 15.04 4.39
N GLY A 32 26.51 14.71 3.72
CA GLY A 32 27.43 15.68 3.14
C GLY A 32 27.06 16.03 1.70
N TRP A 33 27.80 16.97 1.10
CA TRP A 33 27.62 17.33 -0.30
C TRP A 33 28.09 16.23 -1.27
N ILE A 34 29.15 15.50 -0.87
CA ILE A 34 29.79 14.46 -1.69
C ILE A 34 29.25 13.07 -1.32
N LEU A 35 29.23 12.73 -0.03
CA LEU A 35 28.64 11.48 0.45
C LEU A 35 27.11 11.64 0.59
N ASN A 36 26.43 11.36 -0.52
CA ASN A 36 25.00 11.51 -0.69
C ASN A 36 24.44 10.42 -1.62
N ARG A 37 23.24 9.91 -1.32
CA ARG A 37 22.44 8.97 -2.13
C ARG A 37 22.34 9.34 -3.61
N TYR A 38 22.15 10.62 -3.92
CA TYR A 38 22.03 11.14 -5.28
C TYR A 38 23.38 11.13 -6.01
N VAL A 39 24.48 11.46 -5.32
CA VAL A 39 25.85 11.38 -5.89
C VAL A 39 26.21 9.92 -6.18
N TYR A 40 25.85 9.01 -5.27
CA TYR A 40 25.95 7.57 -5.52
C TYR A 40 25.19 7.15 -6.78
N PHE A 41 23.93 7.58 -6.90
CA PHE A 41 23.12 7.20 -8.06
C PHE A 41 23.72 7.72 -9.36
N LEU A 42 24.20 8.96 -9.39
CA LEU A 42 24.91 9.52 -10.55
C LEU A 42 26.18 8.72 -10.87
N SER A 43 26.94 8.30 -9.86
CA SER A 43 28.13 7.46 -10.06
C SER A 43 27.79 6.08 -10.64
N PHE A 44 26.66 5.49 -10.23
CA PHE A 44 26.17 4.22 -10.77
C PHE A 44 25.75 4.37 -12.24
N ILE A 45 25.02 5.44 -12.57
CA ILE A 45 24.65 5.74 -13.97
C ILE A 45 25.88 6.00 -14.82
N ALA A 46 26.86 6.76 -14.31
CA ALA A 46 28.12 7.00 -15.00
C ALA A 46 28.86 5.69 -15.27
N TYR A 47 28.94 4.79 -14.29
CA TYR A 47 29.52 3.46 -14.47
C TYR A 47 28.83 2.67 -15.60
N LEU A 48 27.49 2.64 -15.64
CA LEU A 48 26.75 1.93 -16.71
C LEU A 48 27.02 2.52 -18.09
N ILE A 49 27.07 3.85 -18.20
CA ILE A 49 27.36 4.56 -19.46
C ILE A 49 28.80 4.29 -19.90
N ILE A 50 29.77 4.47 -19.01
CA ILE A 50 31.20 4.26 -19.28
C ILE A 50 31.45 2.83 -19.73
N THR A 51 30.93 1.84 -19.00
CA THR A 51 31.09 0.43 -19.37
C THR A 51 30.42 0.09 -20.70
N HIS A 52 29.27 0.67 -21.00
CA HIS A 52 28.61 0.53 -22.30
C HIS A 52 29.50 1.02 -23.46
N PHE A 53 30.10 2.20 -23.32
CA PHE A 53 30.99 2.77 -24.34
C PHE A 53 32.32 2.00 -24.46
N ILE A 54 32.98 1.71 -23.34
CA ILE A 54 34.28 1.01 -23.31
C ILE A 54 34.15 -0.39 -23.92
N LEU A 55 33.15 -1.16 -23.48
CA LEU A 55 32.95 -2.55 -23.93
C LEU A 55 32.19 -2.65 -25.26
N ARG A 56 31.75 -1.51 -25.83
CA ARG A 56 30.95 -1.41 -27.06
C ARG A 56 29.80 -2.42 -27.04
N LEU A 57 29.03 -2.35 -25.96
CA LEU A 57 27.88 -3.22 -25.71
C LEU A 57 26.78 -2.93 -26.74
N LYS A 58 26.09 -3.98 -27.18
CA LYS A 58 24.93 -3.87 -28.09
C LYS A 58 23.78 -4.73 -27.56
N PRO A 59 23.22 -4.39 -26.38
CA PRO A 59 22.09 -5.13 -25.85
C PRO A 59 20.86 -4.95 -26.76
N PRO A 60 20.00 -5.97 -26.91
CA PRO A 60 18.74 -5.84 -27.62
C PRO A 60 17.86 -4.76 -26.98
N ILE A 61 17.00 -4.13 -27.78
CA ILE A 61 16.14 -3.03 -27.31
C ILE A 61 15.24 -3.46 -26.14
N ALA A 62 14.74 -4.71 -26.14
CA ALA A 62 13.96 -5.26 -25.02
C ALA A 62 14.74 -5.24 -23.69
N MET A 63 16.04 -5.51 -23.73
CA MET A 63 16.91 -5.49 -22.57
C MET A 63 17.25 -4.05 -22.15
N MET A 64 17.47 -3.15 -23.10
CA MET A 64 17.66 -1.72 -22.79
C MET A 64 16.43 -1.14 -22.09
N GLY A 65 15.22 -1.43 -22.60
CA GLY A 65 13.97 -1.03 -21.98
C GLY A 65 13.85 -1.56 -20.54
N LEU A 66 14.21 -2.83 -20.32
CA LEU A 66 14.24 -3.42 -18.99
C LEU A 66 15.24 -2.71 -18.06
N PHE A 67 16.46 -2.41 -18.53
CA PHE A 67 17.44 -1.67 -17.73
C PHE A 67 16.97 -0.27 -17.35
N VAL A 68 16.43 0.50 -18.30
CA VAL A 68 15.90 1.85 -18.05
C VAL A 68 14.74 1.80 -17.06
N TRP A 69 13.82 0.85 -17.23
CA TRP A 69 12.72 0.65 -16.30
C TRP A 69 13.21 0.26 -14.89
N SER A 70 14.15 -0.69 -14.79
CA SER A 70 14.76 -1.11 -13.52
C SER A 70 15.52 0.01 -12.82
N ILE A 71 16.18 0.89 -13.55
CA ILE A 71 16.86 2.08 -12.99
C ILE A 71 15.83 3.03 -12.35
N GLY A 72 14.72 3.31 -13.03
CA GLY A 72 13.64 4.13 -12.47
C GLY A 72 13.05 3.53 -11.20
N PHE A 73 12.74 2.22 -11.24
CA PHE A 73 12.27 1.49 -10.07
C PHE A 73 13.28 1.56 -8.91
N TYR A 74 14.56 1.34 -9.19
CA TYR A 74 15.62 1.38 -8.19
C TYR A 74 15.76 2.78 -7.57
N PHE A 75 15.68 3.83 -8.38
CA PHE A 75 15.74 5.20 -7.93
C PHE A 75 14.61 5.51 -6.93
N TYR A 76 13.35 5.28 -7.31
CA TYR A 76 12.21 5.59 -6.45
C TYR A 76 12.16 4.73 -5.18
N LYS A 77 12.64 3.47 -5.25
CA LYS A 77 12.56 2.55 -4.11
C LYS A 77 13.70 2.67 -3.11
N PHE A 78 14.93 2.93 -3.58
CA PHE A 78 16.12 2.89 -2.73
C PHE A 78 16.84 4.24 -2.59
N VAL A 79 16.88 5.03 -3.67
CA VAL A 79 17.68 6.26 -3.71
C VAL A 79 16.90 7.45 -3.16
N LEU A 80 15.65 7.62 -3.61
CA LEU A 80 14.80 8.75 -3.23
C LEU A 80 14.50 8.71 -1.72
N TYR A 81 14.79 9.81 -1.03
CA TYR A 81 14.56 9.95 0.41
C TYR A 81 13.97 11.32 0.76
N PRO A 82 12.95 11.40 1.64
CA PRO A 82 12.27 10.29 2.33
C PRO A 82 11.48 9.37 1.37
N PRO A 83 11.18 8.13 1.77
CA PRO A 83 10.41 7.21 0.92
C PRO A 83 9.02 7.79 0.66
N ILE A 84 8.62 7.77 -0.61
CA ILE A 84 7.32 8.29 -1.03
C ILE A 84 6.19 7.31 -0.68
N PRO A 85 4.97 7.83 -0.39
CA PRO A 85 3.78 7.01 -0.23
C PRO A 85 3.55 6.04 -1.41
N TRP A 86 2.99 4.87 -1.12
CA TRP A 86 2.77 3.80 -2.09
C TRP A 86 2.00 4.26 -3.34
N THR A 87 0.94 5.06 -3.17
CA THR A 87 0.15 5.58 -4.29
C THR A 87 1.00 6.46 -5.23
N LEU A 88 1.82 7.36 -4.67
CA LEU A 88 2.71 8.21 -5.47
C LEU A 88 3.80 7.40 -6.16
N PHE A 89 4.34 6.37 -5.50
CA PHE A 89 5.28 5.44 -6.11
C PHE A 89 4.68 4.78 -7.35
N ILE A 90 3.46 4.25 -7.26
CA ILE A 90 2.77 3.65 -8.40
C ILE A 90 2.57 4.69 -9.51
N THR A 91 2.06 5.89 -9.18
CA THR A 91 1.81 6.93 -10.18
C THR A 91 3.08 7.30 -10.96
N TYR A 92 4.20 7.49 -10.26
CA TYR A 92 5.47 7.80 -10.93
C TYR A 92 6.00 6.62 -11.73
N MET A 93 5.89 5.38 -11.23
CA MET A 93 6.31 4.20 -11.98
C MET A 93 5.46 3.97 -13.23
N VAL A 94 4.15 4.29 -13.19
CA VAL A 94 3.29 4.25 -14.38
C VAL A 94 3.77 5.29 -15.40
N MET A 95 4.03 6.53 -14.98
CA MET A 95 4.55 7.57 -15.86
C MET A 95 5.91 7.19 -16.46
N TRP A 96 6.81 6.63 -15.65
CA TRP A 96 8.11 6.12 -16.09
C TRP A 96 7.96 5.00 -17.12
N SER A 97 7.00 4.09 -16.89
CA SER A 97 6.70 2.99 -17.81
C SER A 97 6.15 3.51 -19.14
N ILE A 98 5.25 4.49 -19.11
CA ILE A 98 4.71 5.15 -20.30
C ILE A 98 5.84 5.82 -21.09
N GLY A 99 6.69 6.61 -20.44
CA GLY A 99 7.82 7.27 -21.10
C GLY A 99 8.80 6.27 -21.73
N THR A 100 9.14 5.21 -21.00
CA THR A 100 10.00 4.13 -21.51
C THR A 100 9.37 3.45 -22.72
N PHE A 101 8.07 3.16 -22.66
CA PHE A 101 7.36 2.51 -23.76
C PHE A 101 7.21 3.41 -24.98
N LEU A 102 6.87 4.68 -24.78
CA LEU A 102 6.78 5.69 -25.85
C LEU A 102 8.12 5.81 -26.60
N TYR A 103 9.23 5.83 -25.87
CA TYR A 103 10.56 5.84 -26.48
C TYR A 103 10.82 4.59 -27.34
N ILE A 104 10.40 3.42 -26.88
CA ILE A 104 10.58 2.16 -27.62
C ILE A 104 9.64 2.06 -28.83
N SER A 105 8.43 2.61 -28.70
CA SER A 105 7.36 2.48 -29.72
C SER A 105 7.36 3.59 -30.78
N GLN A 106 8.18 4.64 -30.63
CA GLN A 106 8.19 5.78 -31.55
C GLN A 106 8.63 5.42 -32.97
N ASP A 107 9.43 4.36 -33.14
CA ASP A 107 9.97 3.91 -34.42
C ASP A 107 9.58 2.45 -34.70
N PRO A 108 9.04 2.11 -35.90
CA PRO A 108 8.61 0.76 -36.23
C PRO A 108 9.71 -0.29 -36.17
N GLU A 109 10.96 0.06 -36.52
CA GLU A 109 12.08 -0.89 -36.51
C GLU A 109 12.46 -1.25 -35.07
N THR A 110 12.59 -0.23 -34.23
CA THR A 110 12.86 -0.34 -32.79
C THR A 110 11.77 -1.16 -32.10
N PHE A 111 10.50 -0.88 -32.40
CA PHE A 111 9.38 -1.62 -31.82
C PHE A 111 9.29 -3.07 -32.30
N ARG A 112 9.69 -3.34 -33.55
CA ARG A 112 9.80 -4.72 -34.07
C ARG A 112 10.92 -5.48 -33.37
N GLU A 113 12.07 -4.85 -33.14
CA GLU A 113 13.18 -5.45 -32.40
C GLU A 113 12.78 -5.74 -30.94
N PHE A 114 12.10 -4.80 -30.29
CA PHE A 114 11.58 -4.95 -28.93
C PHE A 114 10.67 -6.18 -28.78
N ARG A 115 9.72 -6.36 -29.70
CA ARG A 115 8.74 -7.47 -29.66
C ARG A 115 9.31 -8.81 -30.12
N LYS A 116 10.43 -8.82 -30.87
CA LYS A 116 11.07 -10.02 -31.42
C LYS A 116 11.20 -11.17 -30.42
N PRO A 117 11.74 -10.99 -29.19
CA PRO A 117 11.83 -12.09 -28.22
C PRO A 117 10.47 -12.65 -27.79
N ILE A 118 9.46 -11.78 -27.63
CA ILE A 118 8.10 -12.18 -27.23
C ILE A 118 7.46 -13.02 -28.33
N VAL A 119 7.51 -12.55 -29.57
CA VAL A 119 6.94 -13.26 -30.73
C VAL A 119 7.61 -14.62 -30.90
N LYS A 120 8.96 -14.68 -30.82
CA LYS A 120 9.71 -15.94 -30.91
C LYS A 120 9.37 -16.93 -29.81
N ALA A 121 9.12 -16.44 -28.59
CA ALA A 121 8.67 -17.29 -27.48
C ALA A 121 7.27 -17.87 -27.75
N ILE A 122 6.33 -17.07 -28.24
CA ILE A 122 4.95 -17.50 -28.52
C ILE A 122 4.88 -18.48 -29.70
N VAL A 123 5.64 -18.21 -30.78
CA VAL A 123 5.70 -19.06 -31.98
C VAL A 123 6.43 -20.39 -31.72
N GLY A 124 7.14 -20.51 -30.59
CA GLY A 124 7.83 -21.75 -30.19
C GLY A 124 9.24 -21.89 -30.73
N GLU A 125 9.84 -20.82 -31.26
CA GLU A 125 11.29 -20.79 -31.58
C GLU A 125 12.13 -20.95 -30.31
N TYR A 126 11.62 -20.50 -29.16
CA TYR A 126 12.21 -20.72 -27.85
C TYR A 126 11.39 -21.72 -27.03
N LYS A 127 11.44 -23.01 -27.40
CA LYS A 127 10.62 -24.09 -26.79
C LYS A 127 10.59 -24.08 -25.26
N MET A 128 11.75 -23.96 -24.60
CA MET A 128 11.80 -23.91 -23.14
C MET A 128 11.11 -22.67 -22.57
N ALA A 129 11.33 -21.50 -23.16
CA ALA A 129 10.69 -20.26 -22.72
C ALA A 129 9.16 -20.32 -22.95
N GLN A 130 8.71 -20.94 -24.04
CA GLN A 130 7.29 -21.15 -24.34
C GLN A 130 6.63 -22.04 -23.29
N ILE A 131 7.22 -23.21 -22.98
CA ILE A 131 6.70 -24.13 -21.96
C ILE A 131 6.61 -23.42 -20.60
N VAL A 132 7.68 -22.72 -20.21
CA VAL A 132 7.70 -21.95 -18.97
C VAL A 132 6.59 -20.90 -18.98
N LEU A 133 6.40 -20.15 -20.06
CA LEU A 133 5.36 -19.12 -20.15
C LEU A 133 3.95 -19.72 -20.07
N MET A 134 3.69 -20.81 -20.79
CA MET A 134 2.37 -21.48 -20.83
C MET A 134 1.98 -22.10 -19.49
N ILE A 135 2.95 -22.50 -18.67
CA ILE A 135 2.70 -23.05 -17.33
C ILE A 135 2.68 -21.92 -16.29
N ALA A 136 3.65 -21.01 -16.32
CA ALA A 136 3.77 -19.95 -15.32
C ALA A 136 2.61 -18.96 -15.38
N LEU A 137 2.13 -18.59 -16.56
CA LEU A 137 1.10 -17.56 -16.70
C LEU A 137 -0.23 -17.98 -16.02
N PRO A 138 -0.81 -19.17 -16.30
CA PRO A 138 -2.00 -19.62 -15.58
C PRO A 138 -1.77 -19.77 -14.07
N MET A 139 -0.60 -20.29 -13.65
CA MET A 139 -0.29 -20.44 -12.22
C MET A 139 -0.21 -19.09 -11.51
N LEU A 140 0.43 -18.09 -12.11
CA LEU A 140 0.54 -16.74 -11.54
C LEU A 140 -0.83 -16.06 -11.46
N VAL A 141 -1.65 -16.16 -12.50
CA VAL A 141 -3.01 -15.60 -12.50
C VAL A 141 -3.87 -16.30 -11.45
N GLY A 142 -3.82 -17.64 -11.38
CA GLY A 142 -4.54 -18.40 -10.36
C GLY A 142 -4.10 -18.04 -8.95
N TRP A 143 -2.79 -17.90 -8.71
CA TRP A 143 -2.24 -17.50 -7.43
C TRP A 143 -2.65 -16.08 -7.01
N ALA A 144 -2.53 -15.11 -7.92
CA ALA A 144 -2.94 -13.73 -7.66
C ALA A 144 -4.45 -13.62 -7.37
N THR A 145 -5.26 -14.37 -8.11
CA THR A 145 -6.71 -14.46 -7.89
C THR A 145 -6.99 -15.08 -6.52
N TYR A 146 -6.31 -16.17 -6.16
CA TYR A 146 -6.43 -16.80 -4.86
C TYR A 146 -6.10 -15.82 -3.73
N GLN A 147 -4.96 -15.11 -3.81
CA GLN A 147 -4.56 -14.12 -2.80
C GLN A 147 -5.55 -12.96 -2.66
N THR A 148 -6.23 -12.59 -3.74
CA THR A 148 -7.22 -11.50 -3.73
C THR A 148 -8.55 -11.93 -3.14
N ILE A 149 -8.97 -13.19 -3.38
CA ILE A 149 -10.27 -13.72 -2.96
C ILE A 149 -10.19 -14.40 -1.59
N TYR A 150 -9.02 -14.90 -1.19
CA TYR A 150 -8.84 -15.63 0.06
C TYR A 150 -9.15 -14.71 1.26
N PRO A 151 -10.16 -15.05 2.10
CA PRO A 151 -10.55 -14.21 3.21
C PRO A 151 -9.41 -14.06 4.23
N SER A 152 -9.03 -12.83 4.55
CA SER A 152 -8.15 -12.56 5.69
C SER A 152 -9.00 -12.28 6.93
N PHE A 153 -8.93 -13.15 7.94
CA PHE A 153 -9.51 -12.88 9.24
C PHE A 153 -8.53 -12.00 10.02
N GLN A 154 -8.63 -10.69 9.87
CA GLN A 154 -7.92 -9.77 10.74
C GLN A 154 -8.55 -9.86 12.13
N GLU A 155 -7.72 -9.97 13.16
CA GLU A 155 -8.19 -9.81 14.54
C GLU A 155 -8.91 -8.46 14.65
N PRO A 156 -10.05 -8.39 15.37
CA PRO A 156 -10.76 -7.13 15.53
C PRO A 156 -9.79 -6.06 16.03
N VAL A 157 -9.62 -5.01 15.24
CA VAL A 157 -8.86 -3.83 15.66
C VAL A 157 -9.69 -3.18 16.77
N GLU A 158 -9.33 -3.57 17.99
CA GLU A 158 -9.92 -3.18 19.27
C GLU A 158 -11.28 -3.82 19.58
N LEU A 159 -11.47 -4.19 20.87
CA LEU A 159 -12.81 -4.39 21.42
C LEU A 159 -13.57 -3.08 21.21
N ARG A 160 -14.37 -3.02 20.15
CA ARG A 160 -15.40 -1.98 20.05
C ARG A 160 -16.37 -2.25 21.18
N THR A 161 -16.23 -1.55 22.30
CA THR A 161 -17.31 -1.41 23.27
C THR A 161 -18.41 -0.64 22.56
N VAL A 162 -19.34 -1.38 21.94
CA VAL A 162 -20.44 -0.83 21.14
C VAL A 162 -21.40 0.01 21.99
N HIS A 163 -21.24 -0.05 23.32
CA HIS A 163 -21.91 0.82 24.28
C HIS A 163 -20.88 1.64 25.04
N PRO A 164 -20.87 2.98 24.88
CA PRO A 164 -20.17 3.83 25.83
C PRO A 164 -20.77 3.62 27.22
N ALA A 165 -19.94 3.73 28.26
CA ALA A 165 -20.41 3.68 29.63
C ALA A 165 -21.53 4.72 29.83
N PRO A 166 -22.60 4.39 30.58
CA PRO A 166 -23.66 5.36 30.86
C PRO A 166 -23.06 6.62 31.48
N PRO A 167 -23.54 7.81 31.11
CA PRO A 167 -22.99 9.06 31.63
C PRO A 167 -23.13 9.10 33.16
N ALA A 168 -22.08 9.52 33.85
CA ALA A 168 -22.10 9.62 35.31
C ALA A 168 -22.93 10.82 35.82
N THR A 169 -23.16 11.82 34.97
CA THR A 169 -23.82 13.08 35.35
C THR A 169 -24.75 13.60 34.25
N THR A 170 -25.80 14.32 34.62
CA THR A 170 -26.65 15.10 33.70
C THR A 170 -26.74 16.55 34.15
N LYS A 171 -27.02 17.49 33.23
CA LYS A 171 -27.17 18.92 33.54
C LYS A 171 -28.63 19.33 33.33
N VAL A 172 -29.28 19.80 34.39
CA VAL A 172 -30.69 20.20 34.38
C VAL A 172 -30.80 21.60 34.97
N HIS A 173 -31.44 22.52 34.24
CA HIS A 173 -31.57 23.94 34.62
C HIS A 173 -30.26 24.63 35.07
N GLY A 174 -29.16 24.32 34.37
CA GLY A 174 -27.86 24.95 34.64
C GLY A 174 -27.05 24.30 35.77
N LYS A 175 -27.60 23.33 36.51
CA LYS A 175 -26.92 22.61 37.60
C LYS A 175 -26.58 21.17 37.18
N THR A 176 -25.41 20.68 37.62
CA THR A 176 -24.92 19.33 37.31
C THR A 176 -25.33 18.36 38.42
N TYR A 177 -25.94 17.22 38.05
CA TYR A 177 -26.42 16.18 38.97
C TYR A 177 -25.74 14.84 38.66
N PRO A 178 -25.20 14.13 39.67
CA PRO A 178 -24.71 12.75 39.54
C PRO A 178 -25.87 11.76 39.37
N LEU A 179 -25.87 10.95 38.31
CA LEU A 179 -26.99 10.05 38.00
C LEU A 179 -27.07 8.83 38.93
N GLU A 180 -25.94 8.33 39.42
CA GLU A 180 -25.87 7.17 40.32
C GLU A 180 -26.52 7.42 41.69
N SER A 181 -26.39 8.65 42.21
CA SER A 181 -26.92 9.00 43.53
C SER A 181 -28.22 9.81 43.48
N THR A 182 -28.77 10.04 42.28
CA THR A 182 -30.03 10.78 42.14
C THR A 182 -31.19 9.80 42.15
N ASN A 183 -32.01 9.86 43.20
CA ASN A 183 -33.26 9.10 43.26
C ASN A 183 -34.41 9.90 42.65
N ASN A 184 -35.28 9.23 41.91
CA ASN A 184 -36.51 9.84 41.42
C ASN A 184 -37.45 10.08 42.62
N PRO A 185 -37.80 11.35 42.95
CA PRO A 185 -38.66 11.65 44.11
C PRO A 185 -40.08 11.10 43.97
N PHE A 186 -40.49 10.69 42.76
CA PHE A 186 -41.78 10.10 42.48
C PHE A 186 -41.76 8.57 42.43
N ARG A 187 -40.58 7.95 42.54
CA ARG A 187 -40.42 6.50 42.64
C ARG A 187 -40.19 6.16 44.12
N VAL A 188 -41.29 5.94 44.84
CA VAL A 188 -41.26 5.71 46.29
C VAL A 188 -41.22 4.22 46.67
N ASP A 189 -41.45 3.32 45.71
CA ASP A 189 -41.32 1.87 45.89
C ASP A 189 -40.70 1.16 44.66
N GLU A 190 -40.25 -0.09 44.85
CA GLU A 190 -39.71 -0.92 43.75
C GLU A 190 -40.82 -1.60 42.93
N GLN A 191 -42.03 -1.70 43.49
CA GLN A 191 -43.16 -2.44 42.93
C GLN A 191 -44.27 -1.55 42.31
N ASP A 192 -43.97 -0.28 42.02
CA ASP A 192 -44.86 0.62 41.27
C ASP A 192 -46.28 0.76 41.89
N ASN A 193 -46.42 0.78 43.21
CA ASN A 193 -47.70 1.09 43.87
C ASN A 193 -47.92 2.61 43.92
N TYR A 194 -48.11 3.21 42.75
CA TYR A 194 -48.30 4.65 42.58
C TYR A 194 -49.57 5.22 43.22
N LYS A 195 -50.50 4.37 43.68
CA LYS A 195 -51.78 4.80 44.27
C LYS A 195 -51.61 5.61 45.56
N ASP A 196 -50.67 5.21 46.42
CA ASP A 196 -50.46 5.84 47.73
C ASP A 196 -49.28 6.83 47.73
N SER A 197 -48.61 6.96 46.58
CA SER A 197 -47.33 7.66 46.42
C SER A 197 -47.48 9.20 46.30
N PHE A 198 -48.69 9.67 45.95
CA PHE A 198 -48.96 11.09 45.69
C PHE A 198 -50.08 11.61 46.60
N PRO A 199 -49.77 12.10 47.81
CA PRO A 199 -50.77 12.49 48.82
C PRO A 199 -51.64 13.70 48.44
N PHE A 200 -51.39 14.30 47.28
CA PHE A 200 -52.14 15.44 46.73
C PHE A 200 -53.02 15.06 45.53
N LEU A 201 -52.94 13.82 45.05
CA LEU A 201 -53.75 13.33 43.93
C LEU A 201 -54.70 12.25 44.47
N ASP A 202 -55.99 12.56 44.46
CA ASP A 202 -57.03 11.58 44.80
C ASP A 202 -57.15 10.62 43.61
N ALA A 203 -56.49 9.46 43.70
CA ALA A 203 -56.28 8.53 42.58
C ALA A 203 -57.60 8.06 41.95
N ASP A 204 -58.67 8.00 42.74
CA ASP A 204 -60.00 7.56 42.31
C ASP A 204 -60.83 8.66 41.65
N LYS A 205 -60.47 9.93 41.82
CA LYS A 205 -61.22 11.08 41.26
C LYS A 205 -60.64 11.61 39.95
N HIS A 206 -59.46 11.18 39.58
CA HIS A 206 -58.69 11.79 38.52
C HIS A 206 -58.33 10.80 37.42
N GLU A 207 -58.96 10.99 36.26
CA GLU A 207 -58.86 10.10 35.09
C GLU A 207 -57.42 9.87 34.61
N TYR A 208 -56.52 10.83 34.85
CA TYR A 208 -55.10 10.73 34.50
C TYR A 208 -54.31 9.70 35.32
N MET A 209 -54.74 9.36 36.54
CA MET A 209 -54.06 8.37 37.39
C MET A 209 -54.29 6.93 36.91
N LYS A 210 -55.39 6.68 36.18
CA LYS A 210 -55.71 5.37 35.63
C LYS A 210 -54.64 4.85 34.67
N TYR A 211 -54.03 5.74 33.89
CA TYR A 211 -52.99 5.41 32.92
C TYR A 211 -51.58 5.22 33.55
N VAL A 212 -51.41 5.59 34.81
CA VAL A 212 -50.14 5.46 35.54
C VAL A 212 -50.09 4.16 36.35
N THR A 213 -51.24 3.64 36.80
CA THR A 213 -51.33 2.45 37.67
C THR A 213 -51.67 1.14 36.95
N GLU A 214 -52.07 1.18 35.68
CA GLU A 214 -52.49 -0.01 34.89
C GLU A 214 -51.45 -0.45 33.84
N GLY A 215 -50.23 0.09 33.89
CA GLY A 215 -49.11 -0.25 33.00
C GLY A 215 -48.23 -1.40 33.51
#